data_AF-A0A9W9IK69-F1
#
_entry.id   AF-A0A9W9IK69-F1
#
_cell.length_a   1.000
_cell.length_b   1.000
_cell.length_c   1.000
_cell.angle_alpha   90.00
_cell.angle_beta   90.00
_cell.angle_gamma   90.00
#
_symmetry.space_group_name_H-M   'P 1'
#
loop_
_entity.id
_entity.type
_entity.pdbx_description
1 polymer ?
#
loop_
_entity_poly.entity_id
_entity_poly.type
_entity_poly.pdbx_seq_one_letter_code
_entity_poly.pdbx_strand_id
1 'polypeptide(L)'
;MQLCMSYDDVAWDQSDDFADNWLRQFLDIKVLTEIAHYVLKHDSGDDPEFSILRKGFYNITLRVKYKHGTSTNIRFTQPGTSLFPEEKFKNEVAVMRYILDQTSIPVPFVHDSGSREDSPL
;
A
#
# COMPACT_ATOMS: atom_id res chain seq x y z
N MET A 1 -11.68 -29.59 23.97
CA MET A 1 -11.11 -28.24 23.86
C MET A 1 -9.91 -28.34 22.93
N GLN A 2 -9.97 -27.73 21.75
CA GLN A 2 -8.84 -27.69 20.83
C GLN A 2 -7.73 -26.85 21.49
N LEU A 3 -6.52 -27.38 21.61
CA LEU A 3 -5.38 -26.58 22.05
C LEU A 3 -5.22 -25.42 21.05
N CYS A 4 -5.22 -24.19 21.56
CA CYS A 4 -4.74 -23.05 20.80
C CYS A 4 -3.28 -23.37 20.41
N MET A 5 -2.93 -23.27 19.12
CA MET A 5 -1.53 -23.37 18.73
C MET A 5 -0.74 -22.29 19.46
N SER A 6 0.42 -22.66 20.01
CA SER A 6 1.35 -21.67 20.55
C SER A 6 1.79 -20.72 19.44
N TYR A 7 2.02 -19.46 19.78
CA TYR A 7 2.68 -18.54 18.87
C TYR A 7 4.05 -19.09 18.47
N ASP A 8 4.38 -18.95 17.19
CA ASP A 8 5.69 -19.28 16.67
C ASP A 8 6.51 -18.00 16.65
N ASP A 9 7.26 -17.76 17.72
CA ASP A 9 8.08 -16.56 17.90
C ASP A 9 9.20 -16.48 16.83
N VAL A 10 9.69 -17.62 16.33
CA VAL A 10 10.70 -17.64 15.27
C VAL A 10 10.10 -17.16 13.95
N ALA A 11 8.90 -17.63 13.61
CA ALA A 11 8.18 -17.14 12.44
C ALA A 11 7.80 -15.66 12.57
N TRP A 12 7.49 -15.21 13.79
CA TRP A 12 7.22 -13.80 14.08
C TRP A 12 8.46 -12.92 13.80
N ASP A 13 9.61 -13.26 14.37
CA ASP A 13 10.85 -12.50 14.19
C ASP A 13 11.27 -12.41 12.72
N GLN A 14 11.14 -13.51 11.97
CA GLN A 14 11.40 -13.54 10.53
C GLN A 14 10.47 -12.60 9.75
N SER A 15 9.23 -12.47 10.20
CA SER A 15 8.24 -11.60 9.59
C SER A 15 8.55 -10.13 9.81
N ASP A 16 8.99 -9.78 11.03
CA ASP A 16 9.44 -8.44 11.39
C ASP A 16 10.71 -8.06 10.59
N ASP A 17 11.67 -8.97 10.48
CA ASP A 17 12.88 -8.79 9.65
C ASP A 17 12.52 -8.55 8.17
N PHE A 18 11.55 -9.30 7.64
CA PHE A 18 11.09 -9.12 6.27
C PHE A 18 10.43 -7.75 6.06
N ALA A 19 9.55 -7.36 6.98
CA ALA A 19 8.86 -6.09 6.94
C ALA A 19 9.82 -4.90 7.04
N ASP A 20 10.83 -4.97 7.90
CA ASP A 20 11.84 -3.93 8.08
C ASP A 20 12.74 -3.79 6.84
N ASN A 21 13.17 -4.92 6.26
CA ASN A 21 13.97 -4.88 5.03
C ASN A 21 13.17 -4.35 3.83
N TRP A 22 11.89 -4.71 3.73
CA TRP A 22 10.99 -4.15 2.72
C TRP A 22 10.82 -2.63 2.91
N LEU A 23 10.64 -2.15 4.14
CA LEU A 23 10.50 -0.72 4.42
C LEU A 23 11.76 0.08 4.06
N ARG A 24 12.95 -0.50 4.26
CA ARG A 24 14.23 0.14 3.90
C ARG A 24 14.36 0.42 2.40
N GLN A 25 13.64 -0.30 1.54
CA GLN A 25 13.67 -0.06 0.08
C GLN A 25 13.17 1.34 -0.30
N PHE A 26 12.24 1.90 0.48
CA PHE A 26 11.72 3.26 0.26
C PHE A 26 12.75 4.37 0.55
N LEU A 27 13.93 4.03 1.10
CA LEU A 27 15.05 4.96 1.22
C LEU A 27 15.86 5.08 -0.08
N ASP A 28 15.70 4.13 -1.01
CA ASP A 28 16.36 4.19 -2.31
C ASP A 28 15.56 5.08 -3.27
N ILE A 29 16.21 6.13 -3.78
CA ILE A 29 15.64 7.05 -4.76
C ILE A 29 15.17 6.34 -6.03
N LYS A 30 15.81 5.24 -6.42
CA LYS A 30 15.41 4.45 -7.60
C LYS A 30 14.07 3.79 -7.39
N VAL A 31 13.84 3.21 -6.21
CA VAL A 31 12.55 2.59 -5.84
C VAL A 31 11.44 3.65 -5.85
N LEU A 32 11.69 4.81 -5.27
CA LEU A 32 10.73 5.92 -5.30
C LEU A 32 10.45 6.41 -6.73
N THR A 33 11.46 6.40 -7.60
CA THR A 33 11.34 6.79 -9.01
C THR A 33 10.53 5.77 -9.83
N GLU A 34 10.69 4.47 -9.59
CA GLU A 34 9.88 3.44 -10.26
C GLU A 34 8.42 3.51 -9.81
N ILE A 35 8.17 3.70 -8.52
CA ILE A 35 6.82 3.96 -8.01
C ILE A 35 6.25 5.24 -8.66
N ALA A 36 7.08 6.25 -8.86
CA ALA A 36 6.67 7.49 -9.49
C ALA A 36 6.22 7.29 -10.93
N HIS A 37 7.03 6.62 -11.74
CA HIS A 37 6.68 6.27 -13.12
C HIS A 37 5.42 5.41 -13.18
N TYR A 38 5.26 4.48 -12.23
CA TYR A 38 4.04 3.69 -12.12
C TYR A 38 2.82 4.59 -11.91
N VAL A 39 2.83 5.48 -10.91
CA VAL A 39 1.69 6.39 -10.68
C VAL A 39 1.43 7.29 -11.89
N LEU A 40 2.48 7.83 -12.50
CA LEU A 40 2.38 8.70 -13.68
C LEU A 40 1.80 8.03 -14.93
N LYS A 41 2.00 6.71 -15.08
CA LYS A 41 1.37 5.95 -16.17
C LYS A 41 -0.16 5.93 -16.04
N HIS A 42 -0.66 6.00 -14.81
CA HIS A 42 -2.08 5.97 -14.50
C HIS A 42 -2.68 7.37 -14.25
N ASP A 43 -1.84 8.41 -14.19
CA ASP A 43 -2.23 9.79 -13.87
C ASP A 43 -1.27 10.79 -14.56
N SER A 44 -1.70 11.43 -15.65
CA SER A 44 -0.88 12.18 -16.63
C SER A 44 -0.33 13.53 -16.15
N GLY A 45 0.26 13.60 -14.94
CA GLY A 45 0.71 14.85 -14.32
C GLY A 45 2.16 15.25 -14.59
N ASP A 46 2.40 16.57 -14.64
CA ASP A 46 3.74 17.17 -14.66
C ASP A 46 4.54 16.88 -13.38
N ASP A 47 5.79 16.43 -13.55
CA ASP A 47 6.92 16.45 -12.58
C ASP A 47 6.48 16.49 -11.09
N PRO A 48 5.91 15.37 -10.60
CA PRO A 48 5.32 15.29 -9.27
C PRO A 48 6.35 15.24 -8.13
N GLU A 49 5.98 15.85 -7.00
CA GLU A 49 6.72 15.74 -5.74
C GLU A 49 6.26 14.49 -4.96
N PHE A 50 7.22 13.62 -4.61
CA PHE A 50 6.97 12.41 -3.82
C PHE A 50 7.30 12.61 -2.36
N SER A 51 6.38 12.15 -1.49
CA SER A 51 6.60 12.14 -0.05
C SER A 51 5.95 10.92 0.60
N ILE A 52 6.54 10.43 1.68
CA ILE A 52 5.89 9.45 2.55
C ILE A 52 4.81 10.18 3.34
N LEU A 53 3.55 9.84 3.10
CA LEU A 53 2.44 10.45 3.82
C LEU A 53 2.29 9.83 5.21
N ARG A 54 2.29 8.50 5.28
CA ARG A 54 2.11 7.76 6.53
C ARG A 54 2.66 6.34 6.42
N LYS A 55 3.39 5.89 7.43
CA LYS A 55 3.69 4.48 7.67
C LYS A 55 2.88 4.00 8.88
N GLY A 56 2.00 3.03 8.66
CA GLY A 56 1.29 2.31 9.71
C GLY A 56 1.92 0.94 9.97
N PHE A 57 1.27 0.12 10.79
CA PHE A 57 1.69 -1.27 10.99
C PHE A 57 1.46 -2.11 9.73
N TYR A 58 0.26 -2.02 9.13
CA TYR A 58 -0.13 -2.89 8.01
C TYR A 58 0.12 -2.31 6.62
N ASN A 59 0.35 -1.00 6.49
CA ASN A 59 0.43 -0.35 5.19
C ASN A 59 1.35 0.87 5.25
N ILE A 60 1.96 1.19 4.10
CA ILE A 60 2.60 2.48 3.85
C ILE A 60 1.81 3.21 2.77
N THR A 61 1.65 4.52 2.96
CA THR A 61 1.02 5.40 1.98
C THR A 61 2.02 6.45 1.55
N LEU A 62 2.27 6.53 0.25
CA LEU A 62 3.02 7.60 -0.38
C LEU A 62 2.04 8.59 -1.01
N ARG A 63 2.41 9.86 -1.02
CA ARG A 63 1.68 10.93 -1.68
C ARG A 63 2.49 11.45 -2.84
N VAL A 64 1.81 11.55 -3.98
CA VAL A 64 2.25 12.15 -5.21
C VAL A 64 1.53 13.49 -5.33
N LYS A 65 2.27 14.60 -5.31
CA LYS A 65 1.70 15.94 -5.42
C LYS A 65 2.06 16.53 -6.78
N TYR A 66 1.05 16.89 -7.55
CA TYR A 66 1.22 17.51 -8.87
C TYR A 66 1.35 19.02 -8.75
N LYS A 67 2.01 19.64 -9.75
CA LYS A 67 2.22 21.11 -9.81
C LYS A 67 0.91 21.90 -9.74
N HIS A 68 -0.19 21.37 -10.26
CA HIS A 68 -1.50 22.01 -10.25
C HIS A 68 -2.30 21.83 -8.94
N GLY A 69 -1.68 21.26 -7.90
CA GLY A 69 -2.24 21.20 -6.55
C GLY A 69 -3.13 19.98 -6.27
N THR A 70 -3.40 19.14 -7.25
CA THR A 70 -3.99 17.81 -7.04
C THR A 70 -2.94 16.86 -6.44
N SER A 71 -3.40 15.88 -5.68
CA SER A 71 -2.52 14.86 -5.10
C SER A 71 -3.16 13.48 -5.15
N THR A 72 -2.40 12.51 -5.61
CA THR A 72 -2.79 11.10 -5.63
C THR A 72 -2.00 10.36 -4.56
N ASN A 73 -2.67 9.45 -3.83
CA ASN A 73 -2.00 8.62 -2.85
C ASN A 73 -1.87 7.20 -3.41
N ILE A 74 -0.68 6.61 -3.31
CA ILE A 74 -0.47 5.19 -3.54
C ILE A 74 -0.22 4.50 -2.20
N ARG A 75 -0.84 3.33 -2.02
CA ARG A 75 -0.79 2.58 -0.76
C ARG A 75 -0.37 1.15 -1.02
N PHE A 76 0.62 0.69 -0.27
CA PHE A 76 1.11 -0.68 -0.31
C PHE A 76 0.81 -1.40 1.00
N THR A 77 0.41 -2.66 0.92
CA THR A 77 0.28 -3.52 2.10
C THR A 77 1.69 -3.96 2.53
N GLN A 78 2.02 -3.76 3.80
CA GLN A 78 3.29 -4.19 4.35
C GLN A 78 3.32 -5.72 4.42
N PRO A 79 4.28 -6.38 3.77
CA PRO A 79 4.40 -7.82 3.83
C PRO A 79 4.81 -8.29 5.23
N GLY A 80 4.54 -9.56 5.54
CA GLY A 80 4.80 -10.15 6.87
C GLY A 80 3.76 -9.78 7.96
N THR A 81 3.01 -8.69 7.79
CA THR A 81 2.07 -8.24 8.82
C THR A 81 0.69 -8.89 8.77
N SER A 82 0.40 -9.67 7.73
CA SER A 82 -0.88 -10.33 7.52
C SER A 82 -0.69 -11.70 6.89
N LEU A 83 -1.47 -12.68 7.34
CA LEU A 83 -1.48 -14.04 6.77
C LEU A 83 -2.01 -14.07 5.33
N PHE A 84 -2.98 -13.20 5.00
CA PHE A 84 -3.62 -13.13 3.69
C PHE A 84 -3.58 -11.70 3.13
N PRO A 85 -2.39 -11.19 2.76
CA PRO A 85 -2.22 -9.79 2.36
C PRO A 85 -3.02 -9.45 1.09
N GLU A 86 -3.11 -10.37 0.14
CA GLU A 86 -3.93 -10.19 -1.07
C GLU A 86 -5.42 -10.14 -0.78
N GLU A 87 -5.92 -11.04 0.08
CA GLU A 87 -7.33 -11.07 0.44
C GLU A 87 -7.71 -9.79 1.18
N LYS A 88 -6.88 -9.36 2.15
CA LYS A 88 -7.02 -8.08 2.85
C LYS A 88 -7.11 -6.93 1.85
N PHE A 89 -6.23 -6.89 0.86
CA PHE A 89 -6.21 -5.84 -0.15
C PHE A 89 -7.46 -5.86 -1.04
N LYS A 90 -7.82 -7.02 -1.58
CA LYS A 90 -9.02 -7.20 -2.42
C LYS A 90 -10.28 -6.78 -1.67
N ASN A 91 -10.39 -7.16 -0.40
CA ASN A 91 -11.49 -6.78 0.48
C ASN A 91 -11.54 -5.26 0.72
N GLU A 92 -10.39 -4.60 0.97
CA GLU A 92 -10.34 -3.15 1.15
C GLU A 92 -10.87 -2.41 -0.10
N VAL A 93 -10.38 -2.77 -1.29
CA VAL A 93 -10.83 -2.14 -2.55
C VAL A 93 -12.31 -2.40 -2.82
N ALA A 94 -12.77 -3.65 -2.65
CA ALA A 94 -14.16 -4.01 -2.87
C ALA A 94 -15.11 -3.26 -1.93
N VAL A 95 -14.76 -3.16 -0.65
CA VAL A 95 -15.55 -2.44 0.36
C VAL A 95 -15.55 -0.94 0.08
N MET A 96 -14.42 -0.33 -0.29
CA MET A 96 -14.38 1.10 -0.64
C MET A 96 -15.28 1.42 -1.84
N ARG A 97 -15.22 0.62 -2.90
CA ARG A 97 -16.11 0.76 -4.07
C ARG A 97 -17.58 0.58 -3.69
N TYR A 98 -17.89 -0.46 -2.91
CA TYR A 98 -19.25 -0.71 -2.44
C TYR A 98 -19.81 0.44 -1.59
N ILE A 99 -19.04 0.98 -0.65
CA ILE A 99 -19.48 2.10 0.20
C ILE A 99 -19.74 3.34 -0.66
N LEU A 100 -18.86 3.63 -1.63
CA LEU A 100 -19.03 4.75 -2.55
C LEU A 100 -20.30 4.62 -3.39
N ASP A 101 -20.60 3.41 -3.88
CA ASP A 101 -21.74 3.17 -4.78
C ASP A 101 -23.08 3.09 -4.04
N GLN A 102 -23.08 2.57 -2.81
CA GLN A 102 -24.31 2.24 -2.08
C GLN A 102 -24.68 3.24 -0.98
N THR A 103 -23.79 4.18 -0.64
CA THR A 103 -24.00 5.10 0.48
C THR A 103 -23.55 6.51 0.15
N SER A 104 -23.99 7.48 0.96
CA SER A 104 -23.48 8.87 0.90
C SER A 104 -22.27 9.10 1.81
N ILE A 105 -21.71 8.05 2.42
CA ILE A 105 -20.55 8.17 3.31
C ILE A 105 -19.33 8.49 2.44
N PRO A 106 -18.61 9.59 2.71
CA PRO A 106 -17.44 9.94 1.93
C PRO A 106 -16.33 8.93 2.21
N VAL A 107 -15.88 8.27 1.14
CA VAL A 107 -14.69 7.41 1.14
C VAL A 107 -13.72 7.87 0.05
N PRO A 108 -12.40 7.64 0.20
CA PRO A 108 -11.46 7.93 -0.87
C PRO A 108 -11.82 7.20 -2.16
N PHE A 109 -11.67 7.87 -3.30
CA PHE A 109 -11.88 7.25 -4.61
C PHE A 109 -10.69 6.38 -4.99
N VAL A 110 -10.95 5.13 -5.40
CA VAL A 110 -9.92 4.21 -5.86
C VAL A 110 -9.74 4.36 -7.37
N HIS A 111 -8.73 5.14 -7.77
CA HIS A 111 -8.38 5.34 -9.18
C HIS A 111 -7.95 4.04 -9.86
N ASP A 112 -7.06 3.30 -9.21
CA ASP A 112 -6.59 2.00 -9.68
C ASP A 112 -6.17 1.10 -8.50
N SER A 113 -6.08 -0.20 -8.75
CA SER A 113 -5.74 -1.24 -7.79
C SER A 113 -5.05 -2.41 -8.49
N GLY A 114 -3.86 -2.80 -8.04
CA GLY A 114 -3.08 -3.91 -8.59
C GLY A 114 -2.73 -4.97 -7.56
N SER A 115 -2.37 -6.14 -8.05
CA SER A 115 -1.83 -7.25 -7.27
C SER A 115 -0.34 -7.06 -6.96
N ARG A 116 0.31 -8.04 -6.34
CA ARG A 116 1.77 -7.98 -6.11
C ARG A 116 2.52 -8.03 -7.43
N GLU A 117 1.99 -8.73 -8.41
CA GLU A 117 2.56 -8.91 -9.74
C GLU A 117 2.56 -7.60 -10.54
N ASP A 118 1.62 -6.71 -10.24
CA ASP A 118 1.50 -5.39 -10.84
C ASP A 118 2.31 -4.32 -10.08
N SER A 119 2.91 -4.68 -8.95
CA SER A 119 3.63 -3.78 -8.06
C SER A 119 4.95 -3.31 -8.72
N PRO A 120 5.29 -2.01 -8.64
CA PRO A 120 6.63 -1.51 -8.98
C PRO A 120 7.72 -1.90 -7.93
N LEU A 121 7.33 -2.60 -6.86
CA LEU A 121 8.16 -3.14 -5.77
C LEU A 121 8.24 -4.66 -5.81
#